data_AF-A0A1V2QIR7-F1
#
_entry.id   AF-A0A1V2QIR7-F1
#
_cell.length_a   1.000
_cell.length_b   1.000
_cell.length_c   1.000
_cell.angle_alpha   90.00
_cell.angle_beta   90.00
_cell.angle_gamma   90.00
#
_symmetry.space_group_name_H-M   'P 1'
#
loop_
_entity.id
_entity.type
_entity.pdbx_description
1 polymer ?
#
loop_
_entity_poly.entity_id
_entity_poly.type
_entity_poly.pdbx_seq_one_letter_code
_entity_poly.pdbx_strand_id
1 'polypeptide(L)'
;MPVTAEDLCAFLLDLDAPDRLARPLLLDPGVVWAGVAQLSEALGAAFGRRCAVERLPEGGEHHGSITVPGEATSAGAPVVLVVGRYGLTVALSPNHWNPDGSSTILLDDDDFARTKETVFATGFGLTSPVSALTPWRAERPYPRLLSARTAGELVRQIRNLPTDGGPTAELREWLCATLDVPADGPADERPASLDVLTPEQVLAEVERIRLCVGVLSTPKGSDERRWPVIDDTIVDGHTMWAIMAFRNEFGEGLKEAILAVHERADILRRTRPHGYVAGRGRDAA
;
A
#
# COMPACT_ATOMS: atom_id res chain seq x y z
N MET A 1 -22.92 1.57 -15.95
CA MET A 1 -23.85 1.04 -14.93
C MET A 1 -23.85 2.04 -13.78
N PRO A 2 -25.01 2.34 -13.16
CA PRO A 2 -25.03 3.18 -11.97
C PRO A 2 -24.24 2.51 -10.85
N VAL A 3 -23.52 3.31 -10.05
CA VAL A 3 -22.79 2.83 -8.86
C VAL A 3 -23.80 2.56 -7.76
N THR A 4 -23.79 1.36 -7.17
CA THR A 4 -24.69 1.05 -6.05
C THR A 4 -24.02 1.26 -4.70
N ALA A 5 -24.81 1.27 -3.62
CA ALA A 5 -24.29 1.26 -2.27
C ALA A 5 -23.50 -0.03 -1.96
N GLU A 6 -23.86 -1.18 -2.54
CA GLU A 6 -23.04 -2.39 -2.41
C GLU A 6 -21.67 -2.21 -3.07
N ASP A 7 -21.63 -1.67 -4.29
CA ASP A 7 -20.37 -1.44 -5.01
C ASP A 7 -19.45 -0.50 -4.23
N LEU A 8 -19.99 0.61 -3.71
CA LEU A 8 -19.21 1.55 -2.90
C LEU A 8 -18.75 0.94 -1.58
N CYS A 9 -19.62 0.21 -0.88
CA CYS A 9 -19.26 -0.43 0.38
C CYS A 9 -18.13 -1.46 0.20
N ALA A 10 -18.28 -2.36 -0.79
CA ALA A 10 -17.26 -3.35 -1.10
C ALA A 10 -15.93 -2.68 -1.47
N PHE A 11 -15.98 -1.60 -2.25
CA PHE A 11 -14.78 -0.87 -2.66
C PHE A 11 -14.09 -0.15 -1.49
N LEU A 12 -14.84 0.54 -0.63
CA LEU A 12 -14.26 1.19 0.55
C LEU A 12 -13.65 0.16 1.51
N LEU A 13 -14.28 -1.00 1.68
CA LEU A 13 -13.75 -2.09 2.50
C LEU A 13 -12.47 -2.67 1.93
N ASP A 14 -12.41 -2.88 0.62
CA ASP A 14 -11.21 -3.30 -0.09
C ASP A 14 -10.08 -2.28 0.11
N LEU A 15 -10.36 -0.99 -0.09
CA LEU A 15 -9.39 0.09 0.10
C LEU A 15 -8.91 0.23 1.55
N ASP A 16 -9.75 -0.11 2.53
CA ASP A 16 -9.43 -0.02 3.95
C ASP A 16 -8.93 -1.34 4.55
N ALA A 17 -8.81 -2.42 3.75
CA ALA A 17 -8.19 -3.65 4.21
C ALA A 17 -6.71 -3.39 4.55
N PRO A 18 -6.25 -3.79 5.76
CA PRO A 18 -4.91 -3.46 6.25
C PRO A 18 -3.81 -4.04 5.36
N ASP A 19 -4.12 -5.14 4.69
CA ASP A 19 -3.25 -5.83 3.76
C ASP A 19 -3.56 -5.54 2.29
N ARG A 20 -4.32 -4.48 1.96
CA ARG A 20 -4.69 -4.21 0.56
C ARG A 20 -3.51 -3.83 -0.32
N LEU A 21 -2.69 -2.89 0.14
CA LEU A 21 -1.40 -2.54 -0.47
C LEU A 21 -0.39 -3.69 -0.36
N ALA A 22 -0.66 -4.58 0.59
CA ALA A 22 0.09 -5.79 0.78
C ALA A 22 -0.27 -6.82 -0.27
N ARG A 23 -1.53 -7.03 -0.65
CA ARG A 23 -1.92 -8.00 -1.68
C ARG A 23 -2.10 -7.33 -3.04
N PRO A 24 -1.05 -7.17 -3.87
CA PRO A 24 -1.26 -6.79 -5.25
C PRO A 24 -2.17 -7.81 -5.92
N LEU A 25 -3.28 -7.32 -6.47
CA LEU A 25 -4.30 -8.12 -7.14
C LEU A 25 -3.78 -8.97 -8.30
N LEU A 26 -2.58 -8.65 -8.81
CA LEU A 26 -2.02 -9.21 -10.04
C LEU A 26 -0.75 -10.05 -9.87
N LEU A 27 -0.22 -10.19 -8.65
CA LEU A 27 1.04 -10.92 -8.51
C LEU A 27 0.79 -12.43 -8.46
N ASP A 28 0.72 -13.02 -9.64
CA ASP A 28 0.78 -14.47 -9.83
C ASP A 28 1.98 -15.04 -9.05
N PRO A 29 1.77 -15.97 -8.10
CA PRO A 29 2.85 -16.62 -7.38
C PRO A 29 3.93 -17.20 -8.31
N GLY A 30 3.56 -17.64 -9.52
CA GLY A 30 4.48 -18.10 -10.54
C GLY A 30 5.46 -17.01 -11.00
N VAL A 31 4.99 -15.79 -11.19
CA VAL A 31 5.82 -14.63 -11.59
C VAL A 31 6.81 -14.28 -10.48
N VAL A 32 6.36 -14.30 -9.22
CA VAL A 32 7.26 -14.07 -8.06
C VAL A 32 8.38 -15.09 -8.04
N TRP A 33 8.05 -16.38 -8.16
CA TRP A 33 9.06 -17.44 -8.09
C TRP A 33 9.98 -17.48 -9.31
N ALA A 34 9.51 -17.04 -10.48
CA ALA A 34 10.36 -16.82 -11.64
C ALA A 34 11.38 -15.69 -11.37
N GLY A 35 10.93 -14.57 -10.79
CA GLY A 35 11.81 -13.47 -10.37
C GLY A 35 12.81 -13.90 -9.28
N VAL A 36 12.37 -14.66 -8.28
CA VAL A 36 13.24 -15.19 -7.22
C VAL A 36 14.30 -16.13 -7.79
N ALA A 37 13.94 -16.98 -8.76
CA ALA A 37 14.91 -17.84 -9.45
C ALA A 37 15.95 -16.99 -10.20
N GLN A 38 15.53 -15.96 -10.93
CA GLN A 38 16.43 -15.03 -11.61
C GLN A 38 17.37 -14.31 -10.63
N LEU A 39 16.84 -13.81 -9.51
CA LEU A 39 17.63 -13.16 -8.45
C LEU A 39 18.66 -14.13 -7.85
N SER A 40 18.24 -15.36 -7.55
CA SER A 40 19.14 -16.40 -7.02
C SER A 40 20.29 -16.73 -7.98
N GLU A 41 20.01 -16.88 -9.27
CA GLU A 41 21.05 -17.14 -10.29
C GLU A 41 22.01 -15.94 -10.43
N ALA A 42 21.47 -14.72 -10.44
CA ALA A 42 22.28 -13.50 -10.54
C ALA A 42 23.20 -13.31 -9.32
N LEU A 43 22.68 -13.54 -8.11
CA LEU A 43 23.49 -13.54 -6.89
C LEU A 43 24.54 -14.65 -6.94
N GLY A 44 24.18 -15.83 -7.42
CA GLY A 44 25.12 -16.92 -7.51
C GLY A 44 26.27 -16.66 -8.47
N ALA A 45 26.00 -15.98 -9.58
CA ALA A 45 27.01 -15.50 -10.51
C ALA A 45 27.90 -14.41 -9.88
N ALA A 46 27.30 -13.44 -9.18
CA ALA A 46 28.02 -12.34 -8.55
C ALA A 46 28.97 -12.80 -7.41
N PHE A 47 28.57 -13.83 -6.66
CA PHE A 47 29.35 -14.38 -5.56
C PHE A 47 30.15 -15.64 -5.93
N GLY A 48 30.03 -16.13 -7.17
CA GLY A 48 30.74 -17.33 -7.66
C GLY A 48 30.34 -18.62 -6.94
N ARG A 49 29.14 -18.68 -6.36
CA ARG A 49 28.63 -19.80 -5.56
C ARG A 49 27.13 -19.95 -5.75
N ARG A 50 26.62 -21.18 -5.70
CA ARG A 50 25.18 -21.41 -5.78
C ARG A 50 24.48 -20.91 -4.51
N CYS A 51 23.43 -20.13 -4.66
CA CYS A 51 22.58 -19.71 -3.54
C CYS A 51 21.61 -20.84 -3.14
N ALA A 52 21.29 -20.92 -1.85
CA ALA A 52 20.19 -21.74 -1.37
C ALA A 52 18.89 -20.92 -1.45
N VAL A 53 17.79 -21.56 -1.87
CA VAL A 53 16.47 -20.94 -1.92
C VAL A 53 15.52 -21.74 -1.06
N GLU A 54 14.97 -21.10 -0.04
CA GLU A 54 13.94 -21.66 0.82
C GLU A 54 12.58 -21.12 0.40
N ARG A 55 11.58 -21.99 0.34
CA ARG A 55 10.18 -21.62 0.11
C ARG A 55 9.39 -21.85 1.38
N LEU A 56 8.68 -20.81 1.83
CA LEU A 56 7.74 -20.96 2.94
C LEU A 56 6.36 -21.38 2.43
N PRO A 57 5.56 -22.05 3.27
CA PRO A 57 4.19 -22.40 2.93
C PRO A 57 3.33 -21.15 2.69
N GLU A 58 2.30 -21.33 1.88
CA GLU A 58 1.35 -20.28 1.54
C GLU A 58 0.67 -19.72 2.80
N GLY A 59 0.58 -18.40 2.91
CA GLY A 59 0.05 -17.70 4.09
C GLY A 59 1.09 -17.29 5.13
N GLY A 60 2.37 -17.64 4.96
CA GLY A 60 3.47 -17.09 5.77
C GLY A 60 3.64 -15.58 5.63
N GLU A 61 4.33 -14.93 6.57
CA GLU A 61 4.60 -13.48 6.55
C GLU A 61 5.49 -13.02 5.38
N HIS A 62 6.10 -13.96 4.66
CA HIS A 62 7.01 -13.78 3.54
C HIS A 62 6.99 -15.04 2.65
N HIS A 63 7.48 -14.94 1.41
CA HIS A 63 7.47 -16.08 0.46
C HIS A 63 8.59 -17.09 0.73
N GLY A 64 9.69 -16.65 1.35
CA GLY A 64 10.87 -17.48 1.53
C GLY A 64 12.14 -16.66 1.67
N SER A 65 13.28 -17.31 1.45
CA SER A 65 14.59 -16.68 1.55
C SER A 65 15.54 -17.15 0.46
N ILE A 66 16.51 -16.29 0.13
CA ILE A 66 17.67 -16.61 -0.69
C ILE A 66 18.90 -16.42 0.18
N THR A 67 19.74 -17.44 0.25
CA THR A 67 20.96 -17.43 1.07
C THR A 67 22.19 -17.56 0.18
N VAL A 68 23.03 -16.52 0.17
CA VAL A 68 24.41 -16.60 -0.32
C VAL A 68 25.25 -17.20 0.80
N PRO A 69 25.99 -18.29 0.56
CA PRO A 69 26.72 -18.97 1.61
C PRO A 69 27.90 -18.12 2.13
N GLY A 70 28.21 -18.23 3.42
CA GLY A 70 29.20 -17.37 4.09
C GLY A 70 30.62 -17.53 3.55
N GLU A 71 30.98 -18.72 3.04
CA GLU A 71 32.28 -18.92 2.38
C GLU A 71 32.45 -18.15 1.07
N ALA A 72 31.37 -17.54 0.55
CA ALA A 72 31.40 -16.68 -0.64
C ALA A 72 31.54 -15.19 -0.28
N THR A 73 31.40 -14.83 1.00
CA THR A 73 31.41 -13.44 1.48
C THR A 73 32.73 -13.13 2.16
N SER A 74 33.13 -11.85 2.13
CA SER A 74 34.38 -11.37 2.73
C SER A 74 34.36 -11.49 4.25
N ALA A 75 33.17 -11.33 4.87
CA ALA A 75 32.98 -11.42 6.31
C ALA A 75 32.80 -12.87 6.82
N GLY A 76 32.70 -13.87 5.94
CA GLY A 76 32.44 -15.26 6.32
C GLY A 76 31.00 -15.54 6.82
N ALA A 77 30.15 -14.51 6.89
CA ALA A 77 28.74 -14.63 7.27
C ALA A 77 27.84 -14.66 6.02
N PRO A 78 26.77 -15.47 6.02
CA PRO A 78 25.91 -15.62 4.84
C PRO A 78 25.09 -14.36 4.56
N VAL A 79 24.86 -14.01 3.29
CA VAL A 79 23.87 -12.98 2.95
C VAL A 79 22.51 -13.64 2.87
N VAL A 80 21.57 -13.24 3.74
CA VAL A 80 20.21 -13.78 3.77
C VAL A 80 19.24 -12.71 3.30
N LEU A 81 18.62 -12.93 2.14
CA LEU A 81 17.57 -12.08 1.58
C LEU A 81 16.21 -12.73 1.80
N VAL A 82 15.37 -12.10 2.60
CA VAL A 82 13.98 -12.51 2.79
C VAL A 82 13.14 -11.93 1.66
N VAL A 83 12.39 -12.79 0.97
CA VAL A 83 11.50 -12.38 -0.12
C VAL A 83 10.17 -11.96 0.48
N GLY A 84 9.83 -10.67 0.38
CA GLY A 84 8.58 -10.16 0.92
C GLY A 84 7.38 -10.93 0.37
N ARG A 85 6.34 -11.08 1.19
CA ARG A 85 5.09 -11.82 0.88
C ARG A 85 4.36 -11.36 -0.38
N TYR A 86 4.77 -10.22 -0.90
CA TYR A 86 4.06 -9.45 -1.89
C TYR A 86 4.94 -9.14 -3.11
N GLY A 87 6.08 -9.85 -3.19
CA GLY A 87 7.03 -9.91 -4.30
C GLY A 87 7.73 -8.60 -4.65
N LEU A 88 8.71 -8.72 -5.57
CA LEU A 88 9.61 -7.67 -6.07
C LEU A 88 10.32 -6.78 -5.02
N THR A 89 10.23 -7.11 -3.74
CA THR A 89 11.03 -6.51 -2.67
C THR A 89 11.63 -7.62 -1.81
N VAL A 90 12.92 -7.52 -1.55
CA VAL A 90 13.65 -8.36 -0.61
C VAL A 90 14.22 -7.52 0.52
N ALA A 91 14.41 -8.13 1.69
CA ALA A 91 15.10 -7.49 2.79
C ALA A 91 16.27 -8.30 3.27
N LEU A 92 17.32 -7.61 3.70
CA LEU A 92 18.41 -8.25 4.42
C LEU A 92 17.91 -8.71 5.79
N SER A 93 18.03 -10.00 6.04
CA SER A 93 17.83 -10.58 7.36
C SER A 93 19.13 -10.51 8.15
N PRO A 94 19.07 -10.32 9.48
CA PRO A 94 20.22 -10.56 10.34
C PRO A 94 20.83 -11.94 10.06
N ASN A 95 22.16 -11.97 10.04
CA ASN A 95 22.98 -13.16 9.75
C ASN A 95 24.05 -13.40 10.84
N HIS A 96 24.07 -12.57 11.87
CA HIS A 96 24.96 -12.69 13.02
C HIS A 96 24.21 -12.41 14.33
N TRP A 97 24.51 -13.21 15.36
CA TRP A 97 23.93 -13.11 16.69
C TRP A 97 25.04 -12.77 17.67
N ASN A 98 24.91 -11.61 18.29
CA ASN A 98 25.84 -11.14 19.30
C ASN A 98 25.69 -11.97 20.59
N PRO A 99 26.73 -12.02 21.45
CA PRO A 99 26.66 -12.73 22.72
C PRO A 99 25.53 -12.29 23.67
N ASP A 100 25.03 -11.06 23.49
CA ASP A 100 23.91 -10.49 24.24
C ASP A 100 22.52 -10.89 23.70
N GLY A 101 22.48 -11.71 22.65
CA GLY A 101 21.25 -12.17 22.00
C GLY A 101 20.68 -11.20 20.95
N SER A 102 21.28 -10.02 20.76
CA SER A 102 20.91 -9.13 19.67
C SER A 102 21.39 -9.68 18.32
N SER A 103 20.66 -9.40 17.24
CA SER A 103 21.02 -9.84 15.89
C SER A 103 21.42 -8.66 15.02
N THR A 104 22.45 -8.82 14.20
CA THR A 104 22.91 -7.80 13.24
C THR A 104 23.09 -8.39 11.84
N ILE A 105 23.20 -7.51 10.86
CA ILE A 105 23.65 -7.83 9.51
C ILE A 105 25.15 -7.58 9.49
N LEU A 106 25.94 -8.65 9.51
CA LEU A 106 27.37 -8.64 9.27
C LEU A 106 27.60 -8.78 7.76
N LEU A 107 27.80 -7.66 7.09
CA LEU A 107 28.00 -7.58 5.65
C LEU A 107 29.05 -6.51 5.36
N ASP A 108 30.09 -6.90 4.63
CA ASP A 108 31.13 -5.98 4.17
C ASP A 108 30.56 -4.99 3.13
N ASP A 109 31.15 -3.80 3.00
CA ASP A 109 30.68 -2.77 2.08
C ASP A 109 30.68 -3.24 0.61
N ASP A 110 31.68 -4.04 0.21
CA ASP A 110 31.76 -4.58 -1.16
C ASP A 110 30.68 -5.65 -1.40
N ASP A 111 30.43 -6.51 -0.40
CA ASP A 111 29.38 -7.52 -0.47
C ASP A 111 27.99 -6.89 -0.46
N PHE A 112 27.80 -5.79 0.30
CA PHE A 112 26.57 -5.01 0.29
C PHE A 112 26.35 -4.33 -1.05
N ALA A 113 27.37 -3.66 -1.60
CA ALA A 113 27.29 -3.03 -2.92
C ALA A 113 26.93 -4.05 -4.00
N ARG A 114 27.60 -5.19 -4.01
CA ARG A 114 27.35 -6.29 -4.95
C ARG A 114 25.94 -6.86 -4.81
N THR A 115 25.49 -7.10 -3.59
CA THR A 115 24.13 -7.58 -3.30
C THR A 115 23.10 -6.58 -3.82
N LYS A 116 23.27 -5.30 -3.48
CA LYS A 116 22.38 -4.21 -3.87
C LYS A 116 22.28 -4.05 -5.38
N GLU A 117 23.41 -4.05 -6.08
CA GLU A 117 23.46 -3.98 -7.55
C GLU A 117 22.73 -5.16 -8.18
N THR A 118 22.97 -6.37 -7.68
CA THR A 118 22.34 -7.59 -8.20
C THR A 118 20.82 -7.60 -7.98
N VAL A 119 20.37 -7.17 -6.80
CA VAL A 119 18.95 -7.04 -6.45
C VAL A 119 18.26 -6.05 -7.39
N PHE A 120 18.85 -4.87 -7.62
CA PHE A 120 18.25 -3.89 -8.53
C PHE A 120 18.30 -4.31 -9.99
N ALA A 121 19.39 -4.94 -10.45
CA ALA A 121 19.54 -5.41 -11.83
C ALA A 121 18.50 -6.49 -12.20
N THR A 122 18.00 -7.22 -11.21
CA THR A 122 16.94 -8.23 -11.38
C THR A 122 15.54 -7.68 -11.11
N GLY A 123 15.41 -6.37 -10.91
CA GLY A 123 14.13 -5.68 -10.73
C GLY A 123 13.57 -5.78 -9.31
N PHE A 124 14.31 -6.28 -8.33
CA PHE A 124 13.87 -6.27 -6.94
C PHE A 124 14.23 -4.94 -6.27
N GLY A 125 13.38 -4.49 -5.34
CA GLY A 125 13.72 -3.50 -4.34
C GLY A 125 14.46 -4.15 -3.18
N LEU A 126 15.41 -3.41 -2.59
CA LEU A 126 16.10 -3.81 -1.37
C LEU A 126 15.62 -2.92 -0.21
N THR A 127 15.16 -3.53 0.87
CA THR A 127 14.83 -2.83 2.12
C THR A 127 15.55 -3.45 3.32
N SER A 128 15.58 -2.74 4.44
CA SER A 128 16.05 -3.24 5.72
C SER A 128 15.43 -2.36 6.82
N PRO A 129 14.96 -2.95 7.93
CA PRO A 129 14.98 -4.38 8.29
C PRO A 129 13.88 -5.22 7.60
N VAL A 130 13.84 -6.54 7.86
CA VAL A 130 12.79 -7.47 7.38
C VAL A 130 11.37 -7.01 7.72
N SER A 131 11.17 -6.33 8.85
CA SER A 131 9.86 -5.77 9.21
C SER A 131 9.35 -4.71 8.23
N ALA A 132 10.21 -4.15 7.37
CA ALA A 132 9.82 -3.24 6.29
C ALA A 132 9.29 -3.97 5.04
N LEU A 133 9.34 -5.31 4.98
CA LEU A 133 8.76 -6.09 3.87
C LEU A 133 7.24 -6.18 3.93
N THR A 134 6.67 -5.99 5.10
CA THR A 134 5.22 -5.85 5.24
C THR A 134 4.92 -4.40 4.91
N PRO A 135 4.21 -4.09 3.80
CA PRO A 135 3.76 -2.74 3.54
C PRO A 135 2.90 -2.28 4.70
N TRP A 136 3.53 -1.44 5.51
CA TRP A 136 2.90 -0.84 6.65
C TRP A 136 2.03 0.28 6.09
N ARG A 137 0.72 0.03 6.02
CA ARG A 137 -0.18 1.16 6.07
C ARG A 137 -0.11 1.64 7.51
N ALA A 138 0.37 2.86 7.70
CA ALA A 138 0.28 3.50 9.00
C ALA A 138 -1.14 3.32 9.53
N GLU A 139 -1.29 2.93 10.80
CA GLU A 139 -2.58 3.07 11.45
C GLU A 139 -3.03 4.50 11.20
N ARG A 140 -4.13 4.65 10.46
CA ARG A 140 -4.65 5.97 10.14
C ARG A 140 -4.99 6.59 11.48
N PRO A 141 -4.44 7.75 11.84
CA PRO A 141 -4.53 8.28 13.21
C PRO A 141 -5.94 8.76 13.55
N TYR A 142 -6.84 8.78 12.55
CA TYR A 142 -8.21 9.25 12.68
C TYR A 142 -9.17 8.28 11.96
N PRO A 143 -10.41 8.15 12.46
CA PRO A 143 -11.40 7.25 11.89
C PRO A 143 -11.86 7.72 10.50
N ARG A 144 -12.25 6.78 9.63
CA ARG A 144 -12.92 7.13 8.36
C ARG A 144 -14.26 7.81 8.62
N LEU A 145 -14.64 8.75 7.75
CA LEU A 145 -15.96 9.38 7.81
C LEU A 145 -17.06 8.32 7.64
N LEU A 146 -16.91 7.47 6.63
CA LEU A 146 -17.75 6.30 6.38
C LEU A 146 -16.93 5.03 6.63
N SER A 147 -17.36 4.21 7.59
CA SER A 147 -16.64 3.02 8.08
C SER A 147 -17.49 1.74 8.03
N ALA A 148 -18.64 1.81 7.36
CA ALA A 148 -19.60 0.73 7.22
C ALA A 148 -18.96 -0.57 6.71
N ARG A 149 -19.38 -1.70 7.30
CA ARG A 149 -18.97 -3.05 6.90
C ARG A 149 -20.00 -3.74 6.01
N THR A 150 -21.17 -3.13 5.84
CA THR A 150 -22.24 -3.61 4.97
C THR A 150 -22.89 -2.46 4.21
N ALA A 151 -23.53 -2.76 3.08
CA ALA A 151 -24.25 -1.75 2.30
C ALA A 151 -25.38 -1.08 3.11
N GLY A 152 -26.09 -1.86 3.94
CA GLY A 152 -27.13 -1.32 4.82
C GLY A 152 -26.58 -0.36 5.87
N GLU A 153 -25.43 -0.67 6.47
CA GLU A 153 -24.73 0.26 7.36
C GLU A 153 -24.26 1.52 6.63
N LEU A 154 -23.77 1.39 5.39
CA LEU A 154 -23.32 2.52 4.59
C LEU A 154 -24.47 3.46 4.28
N VAL A 155 -25.61 2.93 3.84
CA VAL A 155 -26.85 3.69 3.60
C VAL A 155 -27.29 4.42 4.86
N ARG A 156 -27.24 3.76 6.02
CA ARG A 156 -27.55 4.40 7.31
C ARG A 156 -26.58 5.52 7.63
N GLN A 157 -25.26 5.31 7.48
CA GLN A 157 -24.25 6.34 7.73
C GLN A 157 -24.43 7.56 6.81
N ILE A 158 -24.72 7.34 5.52
CA ILE A 158 -24.99 8.41 4.55
C ILE A 158 -26.20 9.24 4.98
N ARG A 159 -27.31 8.57 5.34
CA ARG A 159 -28.54 9.26 5.79
C ARG A 159 -28.32 10.10 7.05
N ASN A 160 -27.42 9.63 7.92
CA ASN A 160 -27.09 10.26 9.20
C ASN A 160 -26.05 11.37 9.09
N LEU A 161 -25.44 11.60 7.91
CA LEU A 161 -24.59 12.77 7.72
C LEU A 161 -25.36 14.07 8.02
N PRO A 162 -24.70 15.10 8.57
CA PRO A 162 -25.36 16.36 8.91
C PRO A 162 -26.05 17.02 7.72
N THR A 163 -27.13 17.75 7.99
CA THR A 163 -27.93 18.48 6.98
C THR A 163 -27.85 19.99 7.15
N ASP A 164 -27.11 20.48 8.13
CA ASP A 164 -26.99 21.88 8.55
C ASP A 164 -26.09 22.74 7.64
N GLY A 165 -25.97 22.34 6.37
CA GLY A 165 -25.10 22.96 5.38
C GLY A 165 -23.64 22.48 5.48
N GLY A 166 -22.80 23.01 4.59
CA GLY A 166 -21.37 22.66 4.55
C GLY A 166 -21.04 21.30 3.92
N PRO A 167 -19.77 20.87 3.98
CA PRO A 167 -19.25 19.81 3.12
C PRO A 167 -19.92 18.44 3.30
N THR A 168 -20.34 18.09 4.52
CA THR A 168 -21.00 16.81 4.80
C THR A 168 -22.45 16.78 4.35
N ALA A 169 -23.15 17.93 4.42
CA ALA A 169 -24.51 18.05 3.91
C ALA A 169 -24.52 17.96 2.38
N GLU A 170 -23.58 18.64 1.72
CA GLU A 170 -23.36 18.52 0.27
C GLU A 170 -22.97 17.09 -0.13
N LEU A 171 -22.10 16.43 0.65
CA LEU A 171 -21.74 15.03 0.41
C LEU A 171 -22.96 14.12 0.55
N ARG A 172 -23.78 14.30 1.59
CA ARG A 172 -25.02 13.52 1.81
C ARG A 172 -25.96 13.64 0.62
N GLU A 173 -26.31 14.87 0.24
CA GLU A 173 -27.21 15.14 -0.86
C GLU A 173 -26.71 14.47 -2.15
N TRP A 174 -25.42 14.67 -2.46
CA TRP A 174 -24.80 14.07 -3.63
C TRP A 174 -24.75 12.54 -3.58
N LEU A 175 -24.43 11.92 -2.44
CA LEU A 175 -24.43 10.46 -2.30
C LEU A 175 -25.84 9.87 -2.39
N CYS A 176 -26.83 10.52 -1.77
CA CYS A 176 -28.23 10.09 -1.88
C CYS A 176 -28.70 10.08 -3.34
N ALA A 177 -28.40 11.15 -4.08
CA ALA A 177 -28.72 11.23 -5.50
C ALA A 177 -27.93 10.21 -6.35
N THR A 178 -26.64 10.02 -6.06
CA THR A 178 -25.75 9.19 -6.89
C THR A 178 -25.98 7.70 -6.68
N LEU A 179 -26.32 7.27 -5.46
CA LEU A 179 -26.50 5.87 -5.08
C LEU A 179 -27.98 5.45 -5.02
N ASP A 180 -28.90 6.34 -5.43
CA ASP A 180 -30.36 6.16 -5.32
C ASP A 180 -30.81 5.79 -3.89
N VAL A 181 -30.22 6.47 -2.90
CA VAL A 181 -30.56 6.26 -1.49
C VAL A 181 -31.64 7.27 -1.10
N PRO A 182 -32.79 6.81 -0.58
CA PRO A 182 -33.82 7.72 -0.12
C PRO A 182 -33.28 8.70 0.93
N ALA A 183 -33.44 9.99 0.67
CA ALA A 183 -33.06 11.07 1.56
C ALA A 183 -33.97 11.18 2.80
N ASP A 184 -35.14 10.53 2.73
CA ASP A 184 -36.15 10.52 3.78
C ASP A 184 -35.77 9.52 4.87
N GLY A 185 -35.49 10.06 6.05
CA GLY A 185 -35.18 9.33 7.27
C GLY A 185 -34.64 10.34 8.29
N PRO A 186 -35.06 10.26 9.55
CA PRO A 186 -34.52 11.16 10.56
C PRO A 186 -33.01 10.94 10.68
N ALA A 187 -32.24 12.03 10.66
CA ALA A 187 -30.83 12.02 11.05
C ALA A 187 -30.75 11.81 12.56
N ASP A 188 -31.15 10.63 13.02
CA ASP A 188 -31.35 10.35 14.46
C ASP A 188 -30.02 10.36 15.22
N GLU A 189 -28.90 10.11 14.54
CA GLU A 189 -27.59 10.01 15.18
C GLU A 189 -26.48 10.50 14.25
N ARG A 190 -25.82 11.62 14.63
CA ARG A 190 -24.60 12.08 13.98
C ARG A 190 -23.53 10.97 14.05
N PRO A 191 -22.82 10.64 12.95
CA PRO A 191 -21.72 9.69 13.00
C PRO A 191 -20.67 10.09 14.03
N ALA A 192 -20.35 9.20 14.97
CA ALA A 192 -19.36 9.46 16.02
C ALA A 192 -17.97 9.83 15.47
N SER A 193 -17.63 9.42 14.25
CA SER A 193 -16.39 9.84 13.57
C SER A 193 -16.32 11.36 13.38
N LEU A 194 -17.43 12.04 13.11
CA LEU A 194 -17.47 13.48 12.87
C LEU A 194 -17.13 14.32 14.10
N ASP A 195 -17.24 13.76 15.30
CA ASP A 195 -16.87 14.45 16.54
C ASP A 195 -15.36 14.41 16.79
N VAL A 196 -14.65 13.51 16.11
CA VAL A 196 -13.19 13.32 16.20
C VAL A 196 -12.46 14.03 15.06
N LEU A 197 -13.09 14.14 13.89
CA LEU A 197 -12.47 14.72 12.69
C LEU A 197 -12.38 16.25 12.77
N THR A 198 -11.21 16.79 12.43
CA THR A 198 -11.07 18.25 12.19
C THR A 198 -11.79 18.64 10.89
N PRO A 199 -12.16 19.92 10.70
CA PRO A 199 -12.78 20.39 9.46
C PRO A 199 -11.98 20.02 8.19
N GLU A 200 -10.65 20.09 8.25
CA GLU A 200 -9.76 19.72 7.14
C GLU A 200 -9.81 18.22 6.86
N GLN A 201 -9.89 17.39 7.90
CA GLN A 201 -10.01 15.93 7.75
C GLN A 201 -11.37 15.53 7.18
N VAL A 202 -12.44 16.24 7.56
CA VAL A 202 -13.77 16.07 6.95
C VAL A 202 -13.70 16.36 5.45
N LEU A 203 -13.11 17.49 5.06
CA LEU A 203 -12.92 17.84 3.65
C LEU A 203 -12.07 16.79 2.90
N ALA A 204 -10.99 16.31 3.50
CA ALA A 204 -10.16 15.25 2.92
C ALA A 204 -10.92 13.94 2.68
N GLU A 205 -11.81 13.54 3.59
CA GLU A 205 -12.65 12.36 3.42
C GLU A 205 -13.77 12.58 2.39
N VAL A 206 -14.34 13.78 2.30
CA VAL A 206 -15.30 14.15 1.24
C VAL A 206 -14.64 14.01 -0.14
N GLU A 207 -13.44 14.54 -0.32
CA GLU A 207 -12.66 14.41 -1.56
C GLU A 207 -12.39 12.93 -1.91
N ARG A 208 -11.98 12.13 -0.92
CA ARG A 208 -11.72 10.69 -1.10
C ARG A 208 -12.97 9.95 -1.56
N ILE A 209 -14.11 10.15 -0.89
CA ILE A 209 -15.35 9.44 -1.21
C ILE A 209 -15.83 9.82 -2.61
N ARG A 210 -15.76 11.10 -2.99
CA ARG A 210 -16.08 11.55 -4.35
C ARG A 210 -15.20 10.88 -5.39
N LEU A 211 -13.90 10.78 -5.15
CA LEU A 211 -12.98 10.06 -6.03
C LEU A 211 -13.36 8.58 -6.15
N CYS A 212 -13.66 7.90 -5.04
CA CYS A 212 -14.02 6.49 -5.04
C CYS A 212 -15.25 6.19 -5.91
N VAL A 213 -16.30 6.99 -5.79
CA VAL A 213 -17.52 6.84 -6.61
C VAL A 213 -17.24 7.18 -8.08
N GLY A 214 -16.45 8.22 -8.35
CA GLY A 214 -16.03 8.57 -9.72
C GLY A 214 -15.27 7.42 -10.39
N VAL A 215 -14.37 6.78 -9.64
CA VAL A 215 -13.63 5.60 -10.08
C VAL A 215 -14.55 4.40 -10.32
N LEU A 216 -15.53 4.15 -9.45
CA LEU A 216 -16.52 3.08 -9.65
C LEU A 216 -17.40 3.29 -10.88
N SER A 217 -17.56 4.54 -11.33
CA SER A 217 -18.28 4.88 -12.56
C SER A 217 -17.48 4.55 -13.84
N THR A 218 -16.17 4.31 -13.73
CA THR A 218 -15.34 3.88 -14.87
C THR A 218 -15.57 2.40 -15.22
N PRO A 219 -15.28 1.95 -16.46
CA PRO A 219 -15.43 0.54 -16.85
C PRO A 219 -14.72 -0.43 -15.89
N LYS A 220 -15.33 -1.61 -15.66
CA LYS A 220 -14.67 -2.69 -14.91
C LYS A 220 -13.40 -3.10 -15.67
N GLY A 221 -12.25 -3.07 -15.00
CA GLY A 221 -10.93 -3.31 -15.60
C GLY A 221 -10.16 -2.05 -16.01
N SER A 222 -10.74 -0.85 -15.84
CA SER A 222 -9.98 0.40 -15.97
C SER A 222 -8.86 0.49 -14.93
N ASP A 223 -7.68 0.93 -15.36
CA ASP A 223 -6.54 1.19 -14.47
C ASP A 223 -6.86 2.23 -13.37
N GLU A 224 -7.81 3.15 -13.64
CA GLU A 224 -8.29 4.11 -12.63
C GLU A 224 -8.88 3.44 -11.39
N ARG A 225 -9.35 2.19 -11.47
CA ARG A 225 -9.85 1.45 -10.30
C ARG A 225 -8.77 1.03 -9.31
N ARG A 226 -7.50 1.11 -9.72
CA ARG A 226 -6.35 0.59 -8.98
C ARG A 226 -5.61 1.69 -8.25
N TRP A 227 -5.74 2.93 -8.75
CA TRP A 227 -5.11 4.11 -8.18
C TRP A 227 -5.57 4.49 -6.77
N PRO A 228 -6.84 4.34 -6.33
CA PRO A 228 -7.28 4.96 -5.07
C PRO A 228 -6.52 4.52 -3.82
N VAL A 229 -6.02 3.29 -3.80
CA VAL A 229 -5.20 2.80 -2.69
C VAL A 229 -3.80 3.45 -2.70
N ILE A 230 -3.22 3.64 -3.88
CA ILE A 230 -1.93 4.33 -4.10
C ILE A 230 -2.12 5.82 -3.81
N ASP A 231 -3.22 6.42 -4.26
CA ASP A 231 -3.55 7.83 -4.05
C ASP A 231 -3.59 8.17 -2.55
N ASP A 232 -4.18 7.31 -1.72
CA ASP A 232 -4.16 7.47 -0.26
C ASP A 232 -2.71 7.44 0.28
N THR A 233 -1.86 6.54 -0.21
CA THR A 233 -0.43 6.48 0.19
C THR A 233 0.36 7.73 -0.24
N ILE A 234 0.08 8.27 -1.43
CA ILE A 234 0.71 9.51 -1.90
C ILE A 234 0.26 10.70 -1.04
N VAL A 235 -1.05 10.80 -0.78
CA VAL A 235 -1.65 11.86 0.03
C VAL A 235 -1.09 11.84 1.45
N ASP A 236 -0.90 10.65 2.03
CA ASP A 236 -0.30 10.45 3.36
C ASP A 236 1.22 10.72 3.39
N GLY A 237 1.84 11.14 2.28
CA GLY A 237 3.26 11.53 2.23
C GLY A 237 4.23 10.36 2.04
N HIS A 238 3.74 9.13 1.96
CA HIS A 238 4.53 7.91 1.90
C HIS A 238 5.00 7.57 0.46
N THR A 239 5.75 8.49 -0.16
CA THR A 239 6.12 8.43 -1.59
C THR A 239 6.78 7.11 -1.99
N MET A 240 7.72 6.58 -1.20
CA MET A 240 8.38 5.30 -1.50
C MET A 240 7.40 4.13 -1.46
N TRP A 241 6.47 4.12 -0.50
CA TRP A 241 5.43 3.11 -0.40
C TRP A 241 4.45 3.19 -1.56
N ALA A 242 4.11 4.40 -2.02
CA ALA A 242 3.27 4.58 -3.21
C ALA A 242 3.96 4.06 -4.47
N ILE A 243 5.26 4.28 -4.64
CA ILE A 243 6.05 3.72 -5.76
C ILE A 243 6.03 2.19 -5.72
N MET A 244 6.27 1.58 -4.56
CA MET A 244 6.21 0.13 -4.43
C MET A 244 4.81 -0.42 -4.71
N ALA A 245 3.77 0.21 -4.17
CA ALA A 245 2.39 -0.16 -4.42
C ALA A 245 2.03 -0.08 -5.91
N PHE A 246 2.49 0.97 -6.60
CA PHE A 246 2.31 1.11 -8.04
C PHE A 246 3.00 -0.03 -8.80
N ARG A 247 4.26 -0.34 -8.49
CA ARG A 247 4.98 -1.45 -9.16
C ARG A 247 4.27 -2.78 -8.97
N ASN A 248 3.78 -3.02 -7.75
CA ASN A 248 3.12 -4.26 -7.39
C ASN A 248 1.75 -4.38 -8.05
N GLU A 249 0.99 -3.29 -8.15
CA GLU A 249 -0.25 -3.27 -8.89
C GLU A 249 0.05 -3.39 -10.40
N PHE A 250 0.73 -2.42 -11.01
CA PHE A 250 0.82 -2.33 -12.46
C PHE A 250 1.86 -3.25 -13.11
N GLY A 251 2.74 -3.91 -12.34
CA GLY A 251 3.79 -4.79 -12.87
C GLY A 251 4.92 -4.03 -13.57
N GLU A 252 5.01 -2.72 -13.35
CA GLU A 252 5.91 -1.83 -14.05
C GLU A 252 7.30 -1.72 -13.40
N GLY A 253 8.27 -1.25 -14.19
CA GLY A 253 9.62 -0.95 -13.73
C GLY A 253 9.68 0.19 -12.71
N LEU A 254 10.80 0.29 -11.99
CA LEU A 254 10.98 1.31 -10.95
C LEU A 254 10.92 2.73 -11.53
N LYS A 255 11.49 2.96 -12.70
CA LYS A 255 11.54 4.28 -13.34
C LYS A 255 10.13 4.74 -13.73
N GLU A 256 9.36 3.85 -14.35
CA GLU A 256 7.98 4.06 -14.76
C GLU A 256 7.11 4.35 -13.55
N ALA A 257 7.30 3.61 -12.45
CA ALA A 257 6.59 3.82 -11.20
C ALA A 257 6.90 5.18 -10.55
N ILE A 258 8.16 5.61 -10.54
CA ILE A 258 8.55 6.94 -10.02
C ILE A 258 7.84 8.05 -10.80
N LEU A 259 7.85 7.97 -12.13
CA LEU A 259 7.22 8.97 -13.00
C LEU A 259 5.70 8.98 -12.80
N ALA A 260 5.06 7.81 -12.80
CA ALA A 260 3.62 7.68 -12.64
C ALA A 260 3.15 8.20 -11.27
N VAL A 261 3.86 7.88 -10.18
CA VAL A 261 3.53 8.39 -8.85
C VAL A 261 3.75 9.90 -8.75
N HIS A 262 4.79 10.44 -9.39
CA HIS A 262 5.02 11.89 -9.38
C HIS A 262 3.92 12.65 -10.14
N GLU A 263 3.57 12.20 -11.34
CA GLU A 263 2.49 12.77 -12.14
C GLU A 263 1.15 12.67 -11.40
N ARG A 264 0.85 11.50 -10.84
CA ARG A 264 -0.35 11.31 -10.02
C ARG A 264 -0.36 12.25 -8.82
N ALA A 265 0.80 12.49 -8.19
CA ALA A 265 0.88 13.42 -7.07
C ALA A 265 0.51 14.86 -7.48
N ASP A 266 0.93 15.31 -8.66
CA ASP A 266 0.56 16.64 -9.19
C ASP A 266 -0.93 16.75 -9.53
N ILE A 267 -1.57 15.66 -9.96
CA ILE A 267 -3.02 15.58 -10.14
C ILE A 267 -3.71 15.73 -8.78
N LEU A 268 -3.31 14.90 -7.80
CA LEU A 268 -3.97 14.87 -6.50
C LEU A 268 -3.76 16.17 -5.69
N ARG A 269 -2.67 16.92 -5.87
CA ARG A 269 -2.53 18.26 -5.27
C ARG A 269 -3.61 19.23 -5.75
N ARG A 270 -4.08 19.07 -6.99
CA ARG A 270 -5.13 19.91 -7.60
C ARG A 270 -6.53 19.41 -7.28
N THR A 271 -6.73 18.09 -7.21
CA THR A 271 -8.06 17.47 -7.04
C THR A 271 -8.37 17.08 -5.59
N ARG A 272 -7.36 16.94 -4.73
CA ARG A 272 -7.48 16.62 -3.30
C ARG A 272 -6.63 17.55 -2.41
N PRO A 273 -6.76 18.89 -2.56
CA PRO A 273 -5.95 19.83 -1.80
C PRO A 273 -6.06 19.63 -0.28
N HIS A 274 -7.26 19.31 0.24
CA HIS A 274 -7.45 19.11 1.68
C HIS A 274 -6.81 17.81 2.17
N GLY A 275 -6.91 16.73 1.39
CA GLY A 275 -6.18 15.49 1.64
C GLY A 275 -4.68 15.72 1.76
N TYR A 276 -4.08 16.44 0.81
CA TYR A 276 -2.63 16.71 0.81
C TYR A 276 -2.15 17.46 2.05
N VAL A 277 -2.90 18.46 2.49
CA VAL A 277 -2.58 19.25 3.68
C VAL A 277 -2.71 18.39 4.94
N ALA A 278 -3.80 17.62 5.06
CA ALA A 278 -4.07 16.77 6.22
C ALA A 278 -3.07 15.59 6.35
N GLY A 279 -2.57 15.06 5.22
CA GLY A 279 -1.61 13.97 5.19
C GLY A 279 -0.19 14.40 5.59
N ARG A 280 0.30 15.55 5.07
CA ARG A 280 1.69 16.00 5.26
C ARG A 280 1.96 16.84 6.50
N GLY A 281 0.92 17.36 7.17
CA GLY A 281 1.08 18.19 8.37
C GLY A 281 1.75 17.50 9.57
N ARG A 282 2.18 16.23 9.44
CA ARG A 282 2.74 15.41 10.52
C ARG A 282 4.25 15.18 10.48
N ASP A 283 4.93 15.47 9.36
CA ASP A 283 6.41 15.38 9.32
C ASP A 283 7.11 16.66 9.86
N ALA A 284 6.33 17.66 10.29
CA ALA A 284 6.81 18.96 10.77
C ALA A 284 6.54 19.22 12.27
N ALA A 285 6.08 18.21 13.02
CA ALA A 285 5.77 18.31 14.45
C ALA A 285 6.63 17.36 15.29
#